data_AF-A0A1S2WXB6-F1
#
_entry.id   AF-A0A1S2WXB6-F1
#
_cell.length_a   1.000
_cell.length_b   1.000
_cell.length_c   1.000
_cell.angle_alpha   90.00
_cell.angle_beta   90.00
_cell.angle_gamma   90.00
#
_symmetry.space_group_name_H-M   'P 1'
#
loop_
_entity.id
_entity.type
_entity.pdbx_description
1 polymer ?
#
loop_
_entity_poly.entity_id
_entity_poly.type
_entity_poly.pdbx_seq_one_letter_code
_entity_poly.pdbx_strand_id
1 'polypeptide(L)'
;MRIDSKQIKRELAKELGVKFNDFSVRGRYSAIDIDIKTLVSKSAVQKVTDKYEKIDRCEYTGEILAGGNTFVFVDYDLRKAKLDDALIAKLEQIVDEANFCESCARQSVFYAIAEKVYRARIFDNTFDEYDVREILHSLSHRIKLGTFLEQFSISGY
;
A
#
# COMPACT_ATOMS: atom_id res chain seq x y z
N MET A 1 -27.86 -9.48 0.41
CA MET A 1 -27.50 -8.65 -0.76
C MET A 1 -26.37 -9.35 -1.49
N ARG A 2 -26.47 -9.64 -2.78
CA ARG A 2 -25.36 -10.25 -3.53
C ARG A 2 -24.41 -9.14 -3.96
N ILE A 3 -23.22 -9.10 -3.39
CA ILE A 3 -22.21 -8.09 -3.71
C ILE A 3 -21.74 -8.34 -5.14
N ASP A 4 -21.88 -7.34 -6.02
CA ASP A 4 -21.41 -7.45 -7.40
C ASP A 4 -19.92 -7.09 -7.49
N SER A 5 -19.06 -8.07 -7.22
CA SER A 5 -17.61 -7.89 -7.30
C SER A 5 -17.13 -7.43 -8.68
N LYS A 6 -17.89 -7.63 -9.76
CA LYS A 6 -17.50 -7.14 -11.10
C LYS A 6 -17.68 -5.62 -11.21
N GLN A 7 -18.72 -5.07 -10.60
CA GLN A 7 -18.96 -3.64 -10.59
C GLN A 7 -17.85 -2.92 -9.80
N ILE A 8 -17.55 -3.40 -8.59
CA ILE A 8 -16.48 -2.85 -7.74
C ILE A 8 -15.15 -2.85 -8.51
N LYS A 9 -14.84 -3.94 -9.21
CA LYS A 9 -13.63 -4.02 -10.03
C LYS A 9 -13.57 -2.93 -11.10
N ARG A 10 -14.66 -2.69 -11.83
CA ARG A 10 -14.71 -1.67 -12.89
C ARG A 10 -14.52 -0.26 -12.33
N GLU A 11 -15.15 0.05 -11.20
CA GLU A 11 -15.01 1.37 -10.57
C GLU A 11 -13.58 1.60 -10.05
N LEU A 12 -12.99 0.62 -9.36
CA LEU A 12 -11.60 0.70 -8.91
C LEU A 12 -10.63 0.91 -10.08
N ALA A 13 -10.77 0.12 -11.15
CA ALA A 13 -9.92 0.26 -12.34
C ALA A 13 -10.04 1.65 -12.98
N LYS A 14 -11.25 2.22 -13.01
CA LYS A 14 -11.51 3.53 -13.62
C LYS A 14 -10.96 4.69 -12.79
N GLU A 15 -11.21 4.68 -11.48
CA GLU A 15 -10.79 5.76 -10.57
C GLU A 15 -9.28 5.75 -10.33
N LEU A 16 -8.67 4.56 -10.29
CA LEU A 16 -7.23 4.42 -10.02
C LEU A 16 -6.39 4.34 -11.31
N GLY A 17 -7.01 4.19 -12.48
CA GLY A 17 -6.31 4.03 -13.75
C GLY A 17 -5.52 2.72 -13.86
N VAL A 18 -5.91 1.67 -13.12
CA VAL A 18 -5.19 0.39 -13.02
C VAL A 18 -5.88 -0.74 -13.78
N LYS A 19 -5.14 -1.83 -14.08
CA LYS A 19 -5.68 -2.99 -14.78
C LYS A 19 -6.25 -4.00 -13.79
N PHE A 20 -7.18 -4.85 -14.23
CA PHE A 20 -7.79 -5.89 -13.40
C PHE A 20 -6.81 -6.94 -12.85
N ASN A 21 -5.58 -7.01 -13.34
CA ASN A 21 -4.54 -7.90 -12.82
C ASN A 21 -3.78 -7.30 -11.64
N ASP A 22 -3.91 -5.99 -11.42
CA ASP A 22 -3.17 -5.25 -10.40
C ASP A 22 -3.90 -5.28 -9.04
N PHE A 23 -5.09 -5.87 -8.98
CA PHE A 23 -5.87 -6.02 -7.77
C PHE A 23 -6.84 -7.22 -7.84
N SER A 24 -7.31 -7.66 -6.68
CA SER A 24 -8.26 -8.75 -6.50
C SER A 24 -9.43 -8.24 -5.66
N VAL A 25 -10.65 -8.60 -6.04
CA VAL A 25 -11.86 -8.29 -5.25
C VAL A 25 -12.62 -9.58 -5.05
N ARG A 26 -12.93 -9.89 -3.79
CA ARG A 26 -13.67 -11.07 -3.35
C ARG A 26 -14.84 -10.63 -2.49
N GLY A 27 -16.06 -10.80 -3.01
CA GLY A 27 -17.28 -10.65 -2.22
C GLY A 27 -17.57 -11.91 -1.42
N ARG A 28 -17.72 -11.77 -0.11
CA ARG A 28 -18.31 -12.77 0.81
C ARG A 28 -19.69 -12.27 1.26
N TYR A 29 -20.40 -13.06 2.07
CA TYR A 29 -21.77 -12.77 2.50
C TYR A 29 -22.00 -11.33 2.98
N SER A 30 -21.20 -10.87 3.95
CA SER A 30 -21.27 -9.54 4.58
C SER A 30 -19.95 -8.79 4.53
N ALA A 31 -19.03 -9.22 3.66
CA ALA A 31 -17.67 -8.66 3.61
C ALA A 31 -17.16 -8.58 2.17
N ILE A 32 -16.32 -7.60 1.91
CA ILE A 32 -15.63 -7.38 0.64
C ILE A 32 -14.14 -7.35 0.95
N ASP A 33 -13.40 -8.32 0.44
CA ASP A 33 -11.93 -8.29 0.54
C ASP A 33 -11.35 -7.76 -0.77
N ILE A 34 -10.47 -6.78 -0.66
CA ILE A 34 -9.79 -6.13 -1.78
C ILE A 34 -8.29 -6.26 -1.54
N ASP A 35 -7.61 -7.03 -2.38
CA ASP A 35 -6.15 -7.15 -2.33
C ASP A 35 -5.55 -6.30 -3.45
N ILE A 36 -4.80 -5.26 -3.09
CA ILE A 36 -4.13 -4.35 -4.03
C ILE A 36 -2.67 -4.80 -4.18
N LYS A 37 -2.26 -5.01 -5.43
CA LYS A 37 -0.93 -5.54 -5.80
C LYS A 37 -0.12 -4.53 -6.62
N THR A 38 -0.44 -3.25 -6.47
CA THR A 38 0.21 -2.17 -7.19
C THR A 38 0.21 -0.90 -6.35
N LEU A 39 1.07 0.04 -6.71
CA LEU A 39 1.14 1.33 -6.06
C LEU A 39 -0.01 2.22 -6.54
N VAL A 40 -1.01 2.38 -5.69
CA VAL A 40 -2.13 3.30 -5.90
C VAL A 40 -2.31 4.17 -4.67
N SER A 41 -2.88 5.35 -4.87
CA SER A 41 -3.24 6.24 -3.77
C SER A 41 -4.25 5.54 -2.85
N LYS A 42 -3.89 5.36 -1.56
CA LYS A 42 -4.81 4.76 -0.58
C LYS A 42 -6.04 5.65 -0.39
N SER A 43 -5.89 6.97 -0.48
CA SER A 43 -7.02 7.90 -0.39
C SER A 43 -8.00 7.73 -1.56
N ALA A 44 -7.51 7.46 -2.77
CA ALA A 44 -8.35 7.18 -3.91
C ALA A 44 -9.07 5.83 -3.78
N VAL A 45 -8.39 4.81 -3.25
CA VAL A 45 -9.00 3.51 -2.94
C VAL A 45 -10.12 3.67 -1.92
N GLN A 46 -9.84 4.38 -0.81
CA GLN A 46 -10.80 4.60 0.28
C GLN A 46 -12.10 5.24 -0.22
N LYS A 47 -11.98 6.28 -1.07
CA LYS A 47 -13.14 6.95 -1.68
C LYS A 47 -14.05 6.02 -2.49
N VAL A 48 -13.49 4.97 -3.08
CA VAL A 48 -14.28 3.97 -3.80
C VAL A 48 -14.88 2.98 -2.82
N THR A 49 -14.10 2.48 -1.86
CA THR A 49 -14.54 1.44 -0.91
C THR A 49 -15.59 1.92 0.07
N ASP A 50 -15.53 3.18 0.51
CA ASP A 50 -16.51 3.80 1.41
C ASP A 50 -17.93 3.76 0.86
N LYS A 51 -18.10 3.74 -0.47
CA LYS A 51 -19.41 3.65 -1.12
C LYS A 51 -20.08 2.28 -0.93
N TYR A 52 -19.28 1.26 -0.67
CA TYR A 52 -19.73 -0.13 -0.53
C TYR A 52 -19.78 -0.59 0.92
N GLU A 53 -19.09 0.12 1.82
CA GLU A 53 -19.16 -0.15 3.25
C GLU A 53 -20.48 0.36 3.84
N LYS A 54 -21.12 -0.49 4.64
CA LYS A 54 -22.32 -0.14 5.40
C LYS A 54 -22.20 -0.70 6.80
N ILE A 55 -22.05 0.16 7.79
CA ILE A 55 -21.96 -0.24 9.20
C ILE A 55 -23.00 0.53 9.99
N ASP A 56 -24.05 -0.16 10.42
CA ASP A 56 -25.08 0.39 11.28
C ASP A 56 -24.60 0.30 12.74
N ARG A 57 -24.57 1.44 13.44
CA ARG A 57 -24.13 1.56 14.84
C ARG A 57 -25.23 2.13 15.71
N CYS A 58 -25.31 1.68 16.95
CA CYS A 58 -26.19 2.24 17.96
C CYS A 58 -25.78 3.69 18.27
N GLU A 59 -26.71 4.63 18.17
CA GLU A 59 -26.44 6.07 18.40
C GLU A 59 -26.03 6.36 19.86
N TYR A 60 -26.47 5.53 20.80
CA TYR A 60 -26.20 5.72 22.24
C TYR A 60 -24.95 4.97 22.73
N THR A 61 -24.77 3.70 22.35
CA THR A 61 -23.65 2.87 22.83
C THR A 61 -22.47 2.81 21.87
N GLY A 62 -22.65 3.17 20.60
CA GLY A 62 -21.64 3.00 19.55
C GLY A 62 -21.44 1.55 19.10
N GLU A 63 -22.18 0.60 19.67
CA GLU A 63 -22.08 -0.82 19.33
C GLU A 63 -22.57 -1.08 17.90
N ILE A 64 -21.90 -2.01 17.21
CA ILE A 64 -22.32 -2.43 15.87
C ILE A 64 -23.62 -3.22 15.99
N LEU A 65 -24.66 -2.76 15.30
CA LEU A 65 -25.98 -3.39 15.33
C LEU A 65 -25.96 -4.68 14.51
N ALA A 66 -26.65 -5.70 15.01
CA ALA A 66 -26.78 -6.97 14.31
C ALA A 66 -27.79 -6.86 13.16
N GLY A 67 -27.30 -6.80 11.92
CA GLY A 67 -28.14 -6.98 10.73
C GLY A 67 -27.71 -6.14 9.54
N GLY A 68 -27.38 -6.80 8.42
CA GLY A 68 -27.23 -6.13 7.12
C GLY A 68 -25.95 -5.31 6.91
N ASN A 69 -25.00 -5.34 7.85
CA ASN A 69 -23.70 -4.69 7.68
C ASN A 69 -22.90 -5.31 6.52
N THR A 70 -22.17 -4.46 5.82
CA THR A 70 -21.20 -4.84 4.79
C THR A 70 -19.86 -4.22 5.18
N PHE A 71 -18.89 -5.06 5.51
CA PHE A 71 -17.53 -4.63 5.88
C PHE A 71 -16.63 -4.64 4.64
N VAL A 72 -15.78 -3.63 4.49
CA VAL A 72 -14.77 -3.63 3.43
C VAL A 72 -13.38 -3.74 4.03
N PHE A 73 -12.64 -4.75 3.61
CA PHE A 73 -11.26 -4.99 3.99
C PHE A 73 -10.37 -4.71 2.79
N VAL A 74 -9.41 -3.80 2.96
CA VAL A 74 -8.43 -3.46 1.93
C VAL A 74 -7.05 -3.84 2.44
N ASP A 75 -6.39 -4.73 1.70
CA ASP A 75 -5.03 -5.17 1.97
C ASP A 75 -4.11 -4.71 0.83
N TYR A 76 -2.92 -4.24 1.18
CA TYR A 76 -1.91 -3.74 0.25
C TYR A 76 -0.71 -4.70 0.27
N ASP A 77 -0.65 -5.63 -0.69
CA ASP A 77 0.52 -6.52 -0.88
C ASP A 77 1.58 -5.78 -1.69
N LEU A 78 2.23 -4.80 -1.04
CA LEU A 78 3.24 -3.94 -1.65
C LEU A 78 4.54 -4.69 -1.98
N ARG A 79 4.76 -5.86 -1.37
CA ARG A 79 5.89 -6.75 -1.71
C ARG A 79 5.85 -7.23 -3.16
N LYS A 80 4.63 -7.36 -3.72
CA LYS A 80 4.40 -7.79 -5.11
C LYS A 80 4.02 -6.63 -6.01
N ALA A 81 4.11 -5.39 -5.53
CA ALA A 81 3.79 -4.22 -6.32
C ALA A 81 4.60 -4.22 -7.62
N LYS A 82 3.92 -4.11 -8.76
CA LYS A 82 4.59 -3.82 -10.02
C LYS A 82 4.99 -2.36 -10.01
N LEU A 83 6.27 -2.11 -9.75
CA LEU A 83 6.85 -0.80 -9.90
C LEU A 83 7.27 -0.60 -11.36
N ASP A 84 6.83 0.51 -11.94
CA ASP A 84 7.27 0.93 -13.27
C ASP A 84 8.78 1.27 -13.24
N ASP A 85 9.51 0.94 -14.31
CA ASP A 85 10.96 1.16 -14.36
C ASP A 85 11.34 2.64 -14.18
N ALA A 86 10.46 3.56 -14.57
CA ALA A 86 10.65 5.00 -14.34
C ALA A 86 10.61 5.38 -12.85
N LEU A 87 9.78 4.69 -12.05
CA LEU A 87 9.69 4.91 -10.61
C LEU A 87 10.92 4.30 -9.92
N ILE A 88 11.37 3.14 -10.38
CA ILE A 88 12.58 2.48 -9.90
C ILE A 88 13.79 3.39 -10.13
N ALA A 89 13.96 3.95 -11.33
CA ALA A 89 15.06 4.87 -11.63
C ALA A 89 15.06 6.10 -10.71
N LYS A 90 13.89 6.65 -10.37
CA LYS A 90 13.79 7.75 -9.39
C LYS A 90 14.19 7.32 -7.98
N LEU A 91 13.78 6.13 -7.57
CA LEU A 91 14.17 5.58 -6.26
C LEU A 91 15.68 5.33 -6.20
N GLU A 92 16.28 4.79 -7.26
CA GLU A 92 17.73 4.64 -7.38
C GLU A 92 18.46 5.98 -7.24
N GLN A 93 18.00 7.02 -7.95
CA GLN A 93 18.59 8.35 -7.84
C GLN A 93 18.51 8.90 -6.40
N ILE A 94 17.38 8.75 -5.72
CA ILE A 94 17.22 9.20 -4.34
C ILE A 94 18.15 8.44 -3.39
N VAL A 95 18.28 7.14 -3.60
CA VAL A 95 19.17 6.26 -2.84
C VAL A 95 20.62 6.69 -3.05
N ASP A 96 21.06 6.93 -4.29
CA ASP A 96 22.41 7.41 -4.59
C ASP A 96 22.68 8.78 -3.97
N GLU A 97 21.71 9.70 -4.03
CA GLU A 97 21.79 11.01 -3.40
C GLU A 97 21.77 10.96 -1.86
N ALA A 98 21.38 9.83 -1.25
CA ALA A 98 21.33 9.70 0.20
C ALA A 98 22.72 9.60 0.85
N ASN A 99 23.81 9.62 0.08
CA ASN A 99 25.22 9.67 0.54
C ASN A 99 25.45 8.82 1.79
N PHE A 100 25.54 7.51 1.58
CA PHE A 100 25.79 6.54 2.62
C PHE A 100 27.17 6.77 3.25
N CYS A 101 27.18 7.28 4.48
CA CYS A 101 28.33 7.17 5.36
C CYS A 101 28.27 5.77 5.98
N GLU A 102 29.25 4.90 5.68
CA GLU A 102 29.30 3.50 6.18
C GLU A 102 29.29 3.43 7.72
N SER A 103 29.62 4.51 8.41
CA SER A 103 29.64 4.63 9.87
C SER A 103 28.35 5.21 10.48
N CYS A 104 27.39 5.63 9.66
CA CYS A 104 26.17 6.30 10.12
C CYS A 104 25.10 5.26 10.47
N ALA A 105 24.45 5.45 11.62
CA ALA A 105 23.51 4.50 12.20
C ALA A 105 22.43 4.06 11.19
N ARG A 106 22.22 2.75 11.10
CA ARG A 106 21.32 2.07 10.16
C ARG A 106 19.90 2.69 10.05
N GLN A 107 19.37 3.23 11.15
CA GLN A 107 18.09 3.95 11.18
C GLN A 107 18.13 5.32 10.49
N SER A 108 19.20 6.10 10.64
CA SER A 108 19.26 7.47 10.08
C SER A 108 19.27 7.49 8.56
N VAL A 109 19.84 6.46 7.94
CA VAL A 109 19.87 6.30 6.49
C VAL A 109 18.48 5.97 5.93
N PHE A 110 17.75 5.08 6.59
CA PHE A 110 16.37 4.76 6.19
C PHE A 110 15.47 5.99 6.31
N TYR A 111 15.55 6.74 7.42
CA TYR A 111 14.79 7.98 7.59
C TYR A 111 15.15 9.02 6.54
N ALA A 112 16.43 9.16 6.16
CA ALA A 112 16.86 10.07 5.11
C ALA A 112 16.28 9.71 3.73
N ILE A 113 16.26 8.40 3.40
CA ILE A 113 15.65 7.92 2.15
C ILE A 113 14.15 8.12 2.18
N ALA A 114 13.46 7.72 3.27
CA ALA A 114 12.03 7.88 3.42
C ALA A 114 11.63 9.36 3.31
N GLU A 115 12.35 10.27 3.98
CA GLU A 115 12.11 11.71 3.89
C GLU A 115 12.26 12.22 2.44
N LYS A 116 13.31 11.79 1.73
CA LYS A 116 13.50 12.18 0.31
C LYS A 116 12.41 11.62 -0.59
N VAL A 117 11.97 10.39 -0.36
CA VAL A 117 10.86 9.75 -1.08
C VAL A 117 9.56 10.52 -0.88
N TYR A 118 9.25 10.92 0.36
CA TYR A 118 8.08 11.76 0.67
C TYR A 118 8.19 13.14 0.04
N ARG A 119 9.35 13.79 0.15
CA ARG A 119 9.61 15.11 -0.48
C ARG A 119 9.47 15.07 -2.00
N ALA A 120 9.92 13.98 -2.62
CA ALA A 120 9.79 13.74 -4.06
C ALA A 120 8.36 13.39 -4.50
N ARG A 121 7.42 13.27 -3.55
CA ARG A 121 6.01 12.88 -3.77
C ARG A 121 5.89 11.61 -4.62
N ILE A 122 6.81 10.67 -4.41
CA ILE A 122 6.77 9.36 -5.08
C ILE A 122 5.55 8.57 -4.61
N PHE A 123 5.21 8.70 -3.32
CA PHE A 123 4.02 8.13 -2.72
C PHE A 123 3.07 9.23 -2.23
N ASP A 124 1.78 8.91 -2.19
CA ASP A 124 0.77 9.74 -1.50
C ASP A 124 1.11 9.81 0.01
N ASN A 125 0.74 10.90 0.68
CA ASN A 125 0.89 11.10 2.12
C ASN A 125 0.16 10.03 2.95
N THR A 126 -0.65 9.18 2.31
CA THR A 126 -1.29 8.03 2.93
C THR A 126 -0.37 6.83 3.11
N PHE A 127 0.79 6.79 2.45
CA PHE A 127 1.77 5.73 2.66
C PHE A 127 2.55 6.04 3.95
N ASP A 128 2.57 5.10 4.88
CA ASP A 128 3.30 5.22 6.14
C ASP A 128 4.73 4.70 6.01
N GLU A 129 5.51 4.85 7.08
CA GLU A 129 6.90 4.42 7.15
C GLU A 129 7.07 2.92 6.86
N TYR A 130 6.08 2.10 7.24
CA TYR A 130 6.10 0.66 7.04
C TYR A 130 5.90 0.31 5.56
N ASP A 131 4.97 0.98 4.87
CA ASP A 131 4.75 0.78 3.45
C ASP A 131 6.01 1.09 2.63
N VAL A 132 6.66 2.23 2.92
CA VAL A 132 7.90 2.63 2.25
C VAL A 132 9.00 1.60 2.50
N ARG A 133 9.07 1.06 3.72
CA ARG A 133 10.01 -0.02 4.07
C ARG A 133 9.76 -1.30 3.29
N GLU A 134 8.52 -1.74 3.17
CA GLU A 134 8.17 -2.94 2.39
C GLU A 134 8.54 -2.79 0.91
N ILE A 135 8.28 -1.61 0.33
CA ILE A 135 8.62 -1.30 -1.06
C ILE A 135 10.14 -1.31 -1.27
N LEU A 136 10.89 -0.65 -0.37
CA LEU A 136 12.36 -0.66 -0.45
C LEU A 136 12.92 -2.08 -0.26
N HIS A 137 12.33 -2.88 0.63
CA HIS A 137 12.73 -4.26 0.85
C HIS A 137 12.49 -5.14 -0.38
N SER A 138 11.35 -5.00 -1.08
CA SER A 138 11.07 -5.75 -2.31
C SER A 138 11.99 -5.35 -3.47
N LEU A 139 12.46 -4.09 -3.46
CA LEU A 139 13.41 -3.55 -4.44
C LEU A 139 14.88 -3.78 -4.10
N SER A 140 15.19 -4.33 -2.92
CA SER A 140 16.56 -4.58 -2.46
C SER A 140 17.42 -5.38 -3.44
N HIS A 141 16.80 -6.34 -4.13
CA HIS A 141 17.45 -7.20 -5.12
C HIS A 141 17.60 -6.53 -6.50
N ARG A 142 16.84 -5.47 -6.78
CA ARG A 142 16.84 -4.77 -8.07
C ARG A 142 17.70 -3.51 -8.05
N ILE A 143 17.66 -2.78 -6.95
CA ILE A 143 18.50 -1.62 -6.67
C ILE A 143 19.82 -2.14 -6.12
N LYS A 144 20.95 -1.41 -6.28
CA LYS A 144 22.24 -1.71 -5.60
C LYS A 144 22.18 -1.54 -4.07
N LEU A 145 21.07 -1.92 -3.44
CA LEU A 145 20.87 -2.03 -2.00
C LEU A 145 21.23 -3.42 -1.48
N GLY A 146 21.64 -4.36 -2.35
CA GLY A 146 21.89 -5.77 -2.01
C GLY A 146 22.78 -6.00 -0.80
N THR A 147 23.81 -5.17 -0.58
CA THR A 147 24.64 -5.26 0.63
C THR A 147 24.05 -4.57 1.87
N PHE A 148 23.11 -3.63 1.70
CA PHE A 148 22.50 -2.88 2.79
C PHE A 148 21.27 -3.60 3.36
N LEU A 149 20.36 -4.07 2.49
CA LEU A 149 19.06 -4.65 2.90
C LEU A 149 19.12 -6.14 3.25
N GLU A 150 20.09 -6.92 2.77
CA GLU A 150 20.24 -8.34 3.14
C GLU A 150 20.52 -8.54 4.65
N GLN A 151 21.10 -7.54 5.32
CA GLN A 151 21.33 -7.57 6.77
C GLN A 151 20.10 -7.15 7.62
N PHE A 152 18.96 -6.87 6.98
CA PHE A 152 17.67 -6.60 7.63
C PHE A 152 16.73 -7.82 7.60
N SER A 153 17.22 -8.98 7.15
CA SER A 153 16.48 -10.23 7.23
C SER A 153 16.24 -10.64 8.71
N ILE A 154 14.96 -10.62 9.07
CA ILE A 154 14.30 -11.34 10.18
C ILE A 154 14.62 -10.87 11.61
N SER A 155 13.77 -9.98 12.10
CA SER A 155 13.09 -10.09 13.39
C SER A 155 11.69 -9.49 13.13
N GLY A 156 10.60 -10.24 13.03
CA GLY A 156 10.22 -11.37 13.86
C GLY A 156 9.51 -10.85 15.11
N TYR A 157 8.44 -10.07 14.92
CA TYR A 157 7.41 -9.76 15.92
C TYR A 157 6.06 -9.70 15.22
#